data_AF-A0A8K0S867-F1
#
_entry.id   AF-A0A8K0S867-F1
#
_cell.length_a   1.000
_cell.length_b   1.000
_cell.length_c   1.000
_cell.angle_alpha   90.00
_cell.angle_beta   90.00
_cell.angle_gamma   90.00
#
_symmetry.space_group_name_H-M   'P 1'
#
loop_
_entity.id
_entity.type
_entity.pdbx_description
1 polymer ?
#
loop_
_entity_poly.entity_id
_entity_poly.type
_entity_poly.pdbx_seq_one_letter_code
_entity_poly.pdbx_strand_id
1 'polypeptide(L)'
;MPLALALGLVGNLTRHGPSGPRDAADLYGKVKLLLAMDYESNRTKTLKTICLASCWSGVPSASAGLSGPWHWIGVGMRLALQIGLHRETSYAARPDAACLRRVFWHLHVPFSGRPPLLRPGDYDVSLPRPEDFETVSLQSLIFIESTKLWTVLGRASVIVAKGQGPGTQVAGIYATLVDWIGNIPADLHLYETSGCRKGYHRPTAELFIQYFVTIILTWIPRQTEKDFLPAVPPLTVVAASCVASLYDELNCRDEATSLLPLHGFFCLAALLPLVFHRPSEAAREMARRTKIGVLRSILVGMRDRYGDADMALRKIDALDKKVALYEIRDLLSLPEWIDHSLLFPFPEEMCDDMDLLPRTNTPHMEEHIESFGNLVDLPLDYSLLDLFAFDFSDLPGLSESDMNIDTNLGFM
;
A
#
# COMPACT_ATOMS: atom_id res chain seq x y z
N MET A 1 22.48 -19.10 -7.14
CA MET A 1 22.82 -18.07 -8.15
C MET A 1 21.67 -17.08 -8.38
N PRO A 2 20.40 -17.49 -8.61
CA PRO A 2 19.30 -16.55 -8.88
C PRO A 2 19.06 -15.54 -7.75
N LEU A 3 19.15 -15.99 -6.49
CA LEU A 3 18.98 -15.12 -5.33
C LEU A 3 19.96 -13.95 -5.29
N ALA A 4 21.23 -14.17 -5.66
CA ALA A 4 22.24 -13.11 -5.70
C ALA A 4 21.93 -12.07 -6.79
N LEU A 5 21.45 -12.52 -7.95
CA LEU A 5 21.01 -11.63 -9.03
C LEU A 5 19.78 -10.82 -8.61
N ALA A 6 18.83 -11.43 -7.90
CA ALA A 6 17.65 -10.74 -7.40
C ALA A 6 17.99 -9.72 -6.29
N LEU A 7 19.00 -9.99 -5.47
CA LEU A 7 19.55 -8.98 -4.54
C LEU A 7 20.19 -7.81 -5.30
N GLY A 8 20.96 -8.10 -6.34
CA GLY A 8 21.52 -7.07 -7.22
C GLY A 8 20.44 -6.24 -7.91
N LEU A 9 19.35 -6.87 -8.35
CA LEU A 9 18.18 -6.21 -8.93
C LEU A 9 17.61 -5.17 -7.97
N VAL A 10 17.23 -5.58 -6.74
CA VAL A 10 16.64 -4.66 -5.76
C VAL A 10 17.63 -3.58 -5.32
N GLY A 11 18.91 -3.93 -5.19
CA GLY A 11 19.96 -2.96 -4.91
C GLY A 11 20.09 -1.87 -5.98
N ASN A 12 19.96 -2.22 -7.26
CA ASN A 12 19.99 -1.24 -8.35
C ASN A 12 18.68 -0.42 -8.45
N LEU A 13 17.54 -1.01 -8.07
CA LEU A 13 16.27 -0.29 -7.97
C LEU A 13 16.27 0.76 -6.86
N THR A 14 16.94 0.51 -5.73
CA THR A 14 16.86 1.35 -4.52
C THR A 14 18.04 2.29 -4.31
N ARG A 15 19.06 2.23 -5.18
CA ARG A 15 20.24 3.10 -5.11
C ARG A 15 20.13 4.32 -6.01
N HIS A 16 20.69 5.42 -5.53
CA HIS A 16 20.99 6.60 -6.33
C HIS A 16 22.05 6.25 -7.38
N GLY A 17 21.65 6.24 -8.64
CA GLY A 17 22.55 5.94 -9.75
C GLY A 17 21.80 6.05 -11.07
N PRO A 18 22.31 6.82 -12.06
CA PRO A 18 21.62 7.01 -13.33
C PRO A 18 21.54 5.73 -14.17
N SER A 19 22.45 4.76 -13.98
CA SER A 19 22.40 3.45 -14.63
C SER A 19 21.51 2.43 -13.90
N GLY A 20 21.13 2.71 -12.64
CA GLY A 20 20.43 1.76 -11.77
C GLY A 20 19.20 1.11 -12.40
N PRO A 21 18.27 1.88 -13.00
CA PRO A 21 17.09 1.31 -13.65
C PRO A 21 17.42 0.35 -14.80
N ARG A 22 18.44 0.67 -15.61
CA ARG A 22 18.89 -0.17 -16.72
C ARG A 22 19.54 -1.46 -16.21
N ASP A 23 20.45 -1.33 -15.24
CA ASP A 23 21.16 -2.47 -14.65
C ASP A 23 20.17 -3.40 -13.93
N ALA A 24 19.15 -2.83 -13.27
CA ALA A 24 18.03 -3.57 -12.71
C ALA A 24 17.25 -4.33 -13.79
N ALA A 25 16.94 -3.72 -14.93
CA ALA A 25 16.23 -4.38 -16.03
C ALA A 25 16.99 -5.61 -16.56
N ASP A 26 18.31 -5.48 -16.76
CA ASP A 26 19.16 -6.57 -17.23
C ASP A 26 19.23 -7.73 -16.21
N LEU A 27 19.34 -7.39 -14.91
CA LEU A 27 19.31 -8.38 -13.84
C LEU A 27 17.95 -9.06 -13.72
N TYR A 28 16.86 -8.30 -13.86
CA TYR A 28 15.51 -8.83 -13.86
C TYR A 28 15.29 -9.86 -14.98
N GLY A 29 15.74 -9.56 -16.21
CA GLY A 29 15.66 -10.50 -17.33
C GLY A 29 16.35 -11.84 -17.02
N LYS A 30 17.53 -11.79 -16.40
CA LYS A 30 18.26 -13.00 -15.97
C LYS A 30 17.54 -13.76 -14.86
N VAL A 31 17.03 -13.05 -13.85
CA VAL A 31 16.25 -13.66 -12.75
C VAL A 31 15.01 -14.35 -13.31
N LYS A 32 14.26 -13.68 -14.18
CA LYS A 32 13.06 -14.22 -14.81
C LYS A 32 13.36 -15.49 -15.62
N LEU A 33 14.43 -15.49 -16.41
CA LEU A 33 14.85 -16.67 -17.18
C LEU A 33 15.21 -17.84 -16.27
N LEU A 34 16.02 -17.60 -15.23
CA LEU A 34 16.44 -18.66 -14.31
C LEU A 34 15.28 -19.25 -13.50
N LEU A 35 14.29 -18.43 -13.14
CA LEU A 35 13.05 -18.90 -12.51
C LEU A 35 12.21 -19.74 -13.50
N ALA A 36 12.11 -19.31 -14.76
CA ALA A 36 11.37 -20.05 -15.79
C ALA A 36 12.00 -21.42 -16.12
N MET A 37 13.32 -21.54 -15.98
CA MET A 37 14.05 -22.79 -16.19
C MET A 37 14.11 -23.71 -14.96
N ASP A 38 13.42 -23.37 -13.86
CA ASP A 38 13.50 -24.05 -12.55
C ASP A 38 14.95 -24.32 -12.08
N TYR A 39 15.85 -23.36 -12.31
CA TYR A 39 17.29 -23.57 -12.11
C TYR A 39 17.69 -23.82 -10.63
N GLU A 40 16.99 -23.20 -9.68
CA GLU A 40 17.29 -23.33 -8.24
C GLU A 40 16.40 -24.40 -7.60
N SER A 41 17.03 -25.49 -7.15
CA SER A 41 16.34 -26.62 -6.51
C SER A 41 15.91 -26.32 -5.07
N ASN A 42 16.59 -25.41 -4.37
CA ASN A 42 16.22 -25.04 -3.01
C ASN A 42 15.00 -24.10 -3.02
N ARG A 43 13.82 -24.64 -2.67
CA ARG A 43 12.55 -23.91 -2.72
C ARG A 43 12.52 -22.66 -1.83
N THR A 44 13.26 -22.63 -0.71
CA THR A 44 13.39 -21.45 0.15
C THR A 44 14.16 -20.34 -0.55
N LYS A 45 15.24 -20.67 -1.27
CA LYS A 45 15.97 -19.69 -2.10
C LYS A 45 15.12 -19.23 -3.29
N THR A 46 14.35 -20.11 -3.90
CA THR A 46 13.43 -19.78 -4.99
C THR A 46 12.36 -18.79 -4.51
N LEU A 47 11.71 -19.05 -3.37
CA LEU A 47 10.73 -18.13 -2.79
C LEU A 47 11.33 -16.77 -2.44
N LYS A 48 12.52 -16.72 -1.82
CA LYS A 48 13.25 -15.46 -1.59
C LYS A 48 13.53 -14.71 -2.89
N THR A 49 13.94 -15.43 -3.93
CA THR A 49 14.19 -14.85 -5.26
C THR A 49 12.90 -14.25 -5.84
N ILE A 50 11.76 -14.94 -5.70
CA ILE A 50 10.46 -14.45 -6.15
C ILE A 50 10.01 -13.20 -5.35
N CYS A 51 10.20 -13.18 -4.03
CA CYS A 51 9.89 -12.01 -3.19
C CYS A 51 10.70 -10.77 -3.60
N LEU A 52 11.96 -10.95 -4.00
CA LEU A 52 12.79 -9.86 -4.52
C LEU A 52 12.41 -9.47 -5.96
N ALA A 53 12.03 -10.46 -6.79
CA ALA A 53 11.51 -10.20 -8.13
C ALA A 53 10.19 -9.42 -8.10
N SER A 54 9.38 -9.54 -7.04
CA SER A 54 8.16 -8.74 -6.89
C SER A 54 8.44 -7.25 -6.64
N CYS A 55 9.69 -6.83 -6.38
CA CYS A 55 10.05 -5.43 -6.34
C CYS A 55 10.20 -4.80 -7.74
N TRP A 56 10.22 -5.61 -8.81
CA TRP A 56 10.29 -5.11 -10.18
C TRP A 56 8.90 -4.67 -10.66
N SER A 57 8.79 -3.42 -11.11
CA SER A 57 7.55 -2.85 -11.65
C SER A 57 7.81 -1.98 -12.89
N GLY A 58 8.57 -2.51 -13.86
CA GLY A 58 8.92 -1.74 -15.07
C GLY A 58 7.75 -1.39 -15.99
N VAL A 59 6.61 -2.06 -15.85
CA VAL A 59 5.36 -1.80 -16.59
C VAL A 59 4.25 -1.48 -15.57
N PRO A 60 3.33 -0.55 -15.85
CA PRO A 60 2.19 -0.28 -14.98
C PRO A 60 1.36 -1.54 -14.67
N SER A 61 0.92 -1.69 -13.43
CA SER A 61 0.08 -2.78 -12.93
C SER A 61 -1.33 -2.83 -13.53
N ALA A 62 -1.74 -1.77 -14.25
CA ALA A 62 -2.96 -1.76 -15.06
C ALA A 62 -2.82 -2.58 -16.36
N SER A 63 -1.60 -2.71 -16.89
CA SER A 63 -1.35 -3.53 -18.07
C SER A 63 -1.28 -5.00 -17.67
N ALA A 64 -2.11 -5.85 -18.28
CA ALA A 64 -2.02 -7.28 -18.09
C ALA A 64 -0.64 -7.77 -18.56
N GLY A 65 0.13 -8.40 -17.67
CA GLY A 65 1.49 -8.81 -17.99
C GLY A 65 2.07 -9.86 -17.05
N LEU A 66 3.04 -10.60 -17.56
CA LEU A 66 3.77 -11.67 -16.84
C LEU A 66 5.06 -11.16 -16.19
N SER A 67 5.10 -9.87 -15.83
CA SER A 67 6.31 -9.20 -15.36
C SER A 67 6.07 -8.16 -14.25
N GLY A 68 4.91 -8.14 -13.62
CA GLY A 68 4.60 -7.19 -12.54
C GLY A 68 4.76 -7.78 -11.14
N PRO A 69 4.79 -6.95 -10.08
CA PRO A 69 4.84 -7.41 -8.70
C PRO A 69 3.73 -8.39 -8.36
N TRP A 70 2.49 -8.10 -8.78
CA TRP A 70 1.34 -8.97 -8.55
C TRP A 70 1.50 -10.36 -9.17
N HIS A 71 2.06 -10.44 -10.38
CA HIS A 71 2.35 -11.71 -11.02
C HIS A 71 3.32 -12.55 -10.18
N TRP A 72 4.42 -11.94 -9.72
CA TRP A 72 5.43 -12.61 -8.90
C TRP A 72 4.91 -13.02 -7.54
N ILE A 73 4.11 -12.16 -6.88
CA ILE A 73 3.41 -12.51 -5.64
C ILE A 73 2.52 -13.74 -5.88
N GLY A 74 1.78 -13.78 -7.00
CA GLY A 74 0.98 -14.93 -7.43
C GLY A 74 1.79 -16.21 -7.64
N VAL A 75 2.91 -16.12 -8.34
CA VAL A 75 3.83 -17.26 -8.56
C VAL A 75 4.37 -17.77 -7.23
N GLY A 76 4.83 -16.86 -6.36
CA GLY A 76 5.38 -17.18 -5.05
C GLY A 76 4.34 -17.82 -4.14
N MET A 77 3.12 -17.28 -4.11
CA MET A 77 2.03 -17.82 -3.32
C MET A 77 1.64 -19.24 -3.78
N ARG A 78 1.55 -19.49 -5.10
CA ARG A 78 1.30 -20.85 -5.61
C ARG A 78 2.39 -21.83 -5.18
N LEU A 79 3.66 -21.44 -5.22
CA LEU A 79 4.76 -22.27 -4.73
C LEU A 79 4.68 -22.49 -3.21
N ALA A 80 4.34 -21.44 -2.44
CA ALA A 80 4.15 -21.53 -1.00
C ALA A 80 3.02 -22.53 -0.64
N LEU A 81 1.92 -22.52 -1.38
CA LEU A 81 0.84 -23.49 -1.25
C LEU A 81 1.31 -24.93 -1.54
N GLN A 82 2.03 -25.14 -2.65
CA GLN A 82 2.53 -26.46 -3.05
C GLN A 82 3.41 -27.13 -1.99
N ILE A 83 4.18 -26.35 -1.24
CA ILE A 83 5.06 -26.87 -0.18
C ILE A 83 4.44 -26.78 1.23
N GLY A 84 3.15 -26.43 1.33
CA GLY A 84 2.39 -26.47 2.58
C GLY A 84 2.48 -25.22 3.47
N LEU A 85 3.08 -24.10 3.01
CA LEU A 85 3.30 -22.92 3.86
C LEU A 85 2.04 -22.18 4.30
N HIS A 86 0.86 -22.53 3.77
CA HIS A 86 -0.41 -22.01 4.28
C HIS A 86 -0.88 -22.68 5.57
N ARG A 87 -0.15 -23.70 6.05
CA ARG A 87 -0.47 -24.45 7.27
C ARG A 87 0.61 -24.25 8.34
N GLU A 88 0.22 -23.78 9.52
CA GLU A 88 1.10 -23.57 10.68
C GLU A 88 1.80 -24.87 11.08
N THR A 89 1.12 -26.01 10.96
CA THR A 89 1.71 -27.35 11.21
C THR A 89 2.92 -27.65 10.32
N SER A 90 3.01 -27.05 9.13
CA SER A 90 4.15 -27.24 8.23
C SER A 90 5.42 -26.54 8.71
N TYR A 91 5.34 -25.68 9.72
CA TYR A 91 6.49 -24.95 10.26
C TYR A 91 7.20 -25.69 11.40
N ALA A 92 6.49 -26.51 12.18
CA ALA A 92 6.98 -27.07 13.44
C ALA A 92 8.29 -27.87 13.34
N ALA A 93 8.52 -28.56 12.21
CA ALA A 93 9.69 -29.41 12.00
C ALA A 93 10.74 -28.80 11.05
N ARG A 94 10.57 -27.55 10.62
CA ARG A 94 11.42 -26.93 9.60
C ARG A 94 12.53 -26.08 10.20
N PRO A 95 13.81 -26.31 9.84
CA PRO A 95 14.90 -25.46 10.32
C PRO A 95 14.82 -24.02 9.78
N ASP A 96 14.10 -23.81 8.68
CA ASP A 96 13.90 -22.51 8.04
C ASP A 96 12.50 -21.90 8.31
N ALA A 97 11.77 -22.41 9.30
CA ALA A 97 10.40 -22.02 9.63
C ALA A 97 10.23 -20.50 9.79
N ALA A 98 11.07 -19.90 10.64
CA ALA A 98 11.05 -18.47 10.93
C ALA A 98 11.20 -17.62 9.65
N CYS A 99 12.12 -18.01 8.77
CA CYS A 99 12.33 -17.34 7.49
C CYS A 99 11.12 -17.51 6.55
N LEU A 100 10.57 -18.71 6.47
CA LEU A 100 9.45 -19.01 5.59
C LEU A 100 8.15 -18.36 6.05
N ARG A 101 7.99 -18.10 7.35
CA ARG A 101 6.84 -17.35 7.88
C ARG A 101 6.88 -15.91 7.38
N ARG A 102 8.05 -15.27 7.43
CA ARG A 102 8.23 -13.93 6.83
C ARG A 102 8.00 -13.91 5.33
N VAL A 103 8.49 -14.93 4.62
CA VAL A 103 8.23 -15.08 3.18
C VAL A 103 6.74 -15.22 2.89
N PHE A 104 6.02 -16.05 3.65
CA PHE A 104 4.57 -16.21 3.49
C PHE A 104 3.84 -14.88 3.66
N TRP A 105 4.15 -14.14 4.74
CA TRP A 105 3.50 -12.85 5.00
C TRP A 105 3.88 -11.76 3.99
N HIS A 106 5.11 -11.77 3.45
CA HIS A 106 5.47 -10.91 2.32
C HIS A 106 4.64 -11.22 1.07
N LEU A 107 4.34 -12.50 0.79
CA LEU A 107 3.51 -12.91 -0.34
C LEU A 107 2.01 -12.71 -0.09
N HIS A 108 1.59 -12.58 1.18
CA HIS A 108 0.19 -12.37 1.53
C HIS A 108 -0.26 -10.91 1.38
N VAL A 109 0.67 -9.97 1.23
CA VAL A 109 0.34 -8.54 1.15
C VAL A 109 -0.60 -8.23 -0.04
N PRO A 110 -1.65 -7.43 0.15
CA PRO A 110 -2.40 -6.87 -0.97
C PRO A 110 -1.48 -5.94 -1.77
N PHE A 111 -1.57 -5.97 -3.10
CA PHE A 111 -0.65 -5.21 -3.96
C PHE A 111 -1.37 -4.42 -5.03
N SER A 112 -1.01 -3.13 -5.18
CA SER A 112 -1.58 -2.17 -6.15
C SER A 112 -3.11 -2.28 -6.25
N GLY A 113 -3.75 -2.29 -5.09
CA GLY A 113 -5.19 -2.38 -4.98
C GLY A 113 -5.78 -3.77 -5.14
N ARG A 114 -5.03 -4.84 -5.35
CA ARG A 114 -5.62 -6.18 -5.47
C ARG A 114 -5.77 -6.80 -4.08
N PRO A 115 -6.91 -7.45 -3.76
CA PRO A 115 -7.10 -8.12 -2.47
C PRO A 115 -6.05 -9.23 -2.29
N PRO A 116 -5.75 -9.68 -1.06
CA PRO A 116 -4.87 -10.81 -0.83
C PRO A 116 -5.29 -12.06 -1.63
N LEU A 117 -4.32 -12.84 -2.10
CA LEU A 117 -4.57 -14.03 -2.93
C LEU A 117 -5.30 -15.16 -2.18
N LEU A 118 -5.14 -15.23 -0.87
CA LEU A 118 -5.75 -16.25 -0.01
C LEU A 118 -6.85 -15.62 0.84
N ARG A 119 -7.97 -16.34 0.98
CA ARG A 119 -9.04 -15.93 1.88
C ARG A 119 -8.67 -16.29 3.33
N PRO A 120 -9.23 -15.62 4.34
CA PRO A 120 -8.93 -15.91 5.76
C PRO A 120 -9.18 -17.36 6.22
N GLY A 121 -9.93 -18.18 5.47
CA GLY A 121 -10.13 -19.61 5.75
C GLY A 121 -9.16 -20.56 5.04
N ASP A 122 -8.38 -20.07 4.08
CA ASP A 122 -7.49 -20.89 3.25
C ASP A 122 -6.10 -21.10 3.90
N TYR A 123 -5.82 -20.42 5.01
CA TYR A 123 -4.57 -20.51 5.74
C TYR A 123 -4.80 -20.40 7.25
N ASP A 124 -3.88 -20.96 8.04
CA ASP A 124 -3.89 -20.88 9.51
C ASP A 124 -2.53 -20.43 10.09
N VAL A 125 -1.68 -19.82 9.24
CA VAL A 125 -0.36 -19.31 9.59
C VAL A 125 -0.46 -18.16 10.59
N SER A 126 0.28 -18.26 11.68
CA SER A 126 0.41 -17.22 12.69
C SER A 126 1.17 -15.99 12.17
N LEU A 127 0.78 -14.81 12.65
CA LEU A 127 1.51 -13.56 12.39
C LEU A 127 2.99 -13.68 12.82
N PRO A 128 3.92 -12.99 12.13
CA PRO A 128 5.32 -12.99 12.52
C PRO A 128 5.51 -12.46 13.94
N ARG A 129 6.45 -13.05 14.67
CA ARG A 129 6.80 -12.69 16.04
C ARG A 129 8.28 -12.34 16.16
N PRO A 130 8.74 -11.71 17.25
CA PRO A 130 10.16 -11.40 17.43
C PRO A 130 11.06 -12.64 17.31
N GLU A 131 10.58 -13.81 17.71
CA GLU A 131 11.33 -15.09 17.64
C GLU A 131 11.55 -15.56 16.20
N ASP A 132 10.86 -14.98 15.22
CA ASP A 132 11.11 -15.26 13.81
C ASP A 132 12.39 -14.60 13.31
N PHE A 133 13.02 -13.70 14.06
CA PHE A 133 14.18 -12.95 13.62
C PHE A 133 15.43 -13.41 14.37
N GLU A 134 16.56 -13.45 13.66
CA GLU A 134 17.86 -13.78 14.29
C GLU A 134 18.23 -12.74 15.37
N THR A 135 17.85 -11.49 15.15
CA THR A 135 18.02 -10.39 16.10
C THR A 135 16.78 -9.50 16.09
N VAL A 136 16.21 -9.28 17.28
CA VAL A 136 15.13 -8.31 17.45
C VAL A 136 15.71 -6.92 17.29
N SER A 137 15.28 -6.25 16.23
CA SER A 137 15.72 -4.92 15.81
C SER A 137 14.51 -4.07 15.41
N LEU A 138 14.72 -2.77 15.23
CA LEU A 138 13.67 -1.87 14.74
C LEU A 138 13.06 -2.36 13.42
N GLN A 139 13.88 -2.91 12.52
CA GLN A 139 13.42 -3.49 11.25
C GLN A 139 12.53 -4.72 11.44
N SER A 140 12.83 -5.57 12.43
CA SER A 140 11.96 -6.71 12.75
C SER A 140 10.61 -6.26 13.29
N LEU A 141 10.59 -5.23 14.15
CA LEU A 141 9.36 -4.67 14.69
C LEU A 141 8.52 -4.04 13.58
N ILE A 142 9.14 -3.27 12.68
CA ILE A 142 8.46 -2.70 11.50
C ILE A 142 7.83 -3.81 10.66
N PHE A 143 8.56 -4.88 10.36
CA PHE A 143 7.99 -5.98 9.56
C PHE A 143 6.75 -6.61 10.24
N ILE A 144 6.82 -6.85 11.56
CA ILE A 144 5.72 -7.40 12.34
C ILE A 144 4.50 -6.46 12.27
N GLU A 145 4.69 -5.18 12.59
CA GLU A 145 3.61 -4.20 12.63
C GLU A 145 3.05 -3.89 11.23
N SER A 146 3.89 -3.79 10.20
CA SER A 146 3.47 -3.68 8.80
C SER A 146 2.62 -4.88 8.39
N THR A 147 2.96 -6.10 8.82
CA THR A 147 2.17 -7.30 8.50
C THR A 147 0.76 -7.19 9.10
N LYS A 148 0.64 -6.73 10.36
CA LYS A 148 -0.68 -6.47 10.96
C LYS A 148 -1.49 -5.48 10.13
N LEU A 149 -0.90 -4.34 9.77
CA LEU A 149 -1.58 -3.35 8.93
C LEU A 149 -1.97 -3.91 7.55
N TRP A 150 -1.15 -4.77 6.93
CA TRP A 150 -1.50 -5.43 5.67
C TRP A 150 -2.73 -6.34 5.81
N THR A 151 -2.89 -7.01 6.95
CA THR A 151 -4.11 -7.80 7.21
C THR A 151 -5.35 -6.92 7.35
N VAL A 152 -5.22 -5.76 8.02
CA VAL A 152 -6.31 -4.78 8.16
C VAL A 152 -6.68 -4.21 6.79
N LEU A 153 -5.69 -3.82 6.00
CA LEU A 153 -5.91 -3.32 4.65
C LEU A 153 -6.51 -4.38 3.72
N GLY A 154 -6.10 -5.64 3.84
CA GLY A 154 -6.70 -6.75 3.12
C GLY A 154 -8.20 -6.91 3.45
N ARG A 155 -8.57 -6.81 4.73
CA ARG A 155 -9.98 -6.81 5.17
C ARG A 155 -10.75 -5.59 4.64
N ALA A 156 -10.16 -4.40 4.73
CA ALA A 156 -10.73 -3.17 4.19
C ALA A 156 -11.00 -3.32 2.69
N SER A 157 -10.03 -3.84 1.93
CA SER A 157 -10.16 -4.04 0.48
C SER A 157 -11.39 -4.86 0.10
N VAL A 158 -11.70 -5.89 0.87
CA VAL A 158 -12.86 -6.76 0.66
C VAL A 158 -14.16 -6.05 0.99
N ILE A 159 -14.23 -5.33 2.10
CA ILE A 159 -15.43 -4.59 2.52
C ILE A 159 -15.81 -3.56 1.47
N VAL A 160 -14.82 -2.75 1.07
CA VAL A 160 -15.03 -1.71 0.07
C VAL A 160 -15.43 -2.39 -1.24
N ALA A 161 -14.76 -3.48 -1.67
CA ALA A 161 -15.10 -4.19 -2.92
C ALA A 161 -16.54 -4.71 -2.98
N LYS A 162 -17.11 -5.11 -1.85
CA LYS A 162 -18.51 -5.56 -1.76
C LYS A 162 -19.52 -4.41 -1.78
N GLY A 163 -19.09 -3.16 -1.67
CA GLY A 163 -19.98 -1.99 -1.67
C GLY A 163 -20.91 -1.97 -0.46
N GLN A 164 -20.56 -2.72 0.59
CA GLN A 164 -21.30 -2.71 1.82
C GLN A 164 -21.03 -1.37 2.49
N GLY A 165 -22.10 -0.64 2.82
CA GLY A 165 -22.00 0.63 3.54
C GLY A 165 -21.31 0.47 4.90
N PRO A 166 -21.09 1.56 5.64
CA PRO A 166 -20.45 1.56 6.95
C PRO A 166 -21.33 0.83 7.99
N GLY A 167 -21.30 -0.50 7.97
CA GLY A 167 -21.93 -1.39 8.94
C GLY A 167 -20.90 -1.96 9.92
N THR A 168 -21.28 -3.05 10.60
CA THR A 168 -20.47 -3.73 11.64
C THR A 168 -19.05 -4.09 11.21
N GLN A 169 -18.81 -4.32 9.92
CA GLN A 169 -17.49 -4.67 9.40
C GLN A 169 -16.49 -3.50 9.43
N VAL A 170 -16.95 -2.26 9.19
CA VAL A 170 -16.09 -1.05 9.29
C VAL A 170 -15.77 -0.73 10.75
N ALA A 171 -16.73 -0.96 11.67
CA ALA A 171 -16.48 -0.86 13.11
C ALA A 171 -15.38 -1.83 13.58
N GLY A 172 -15.33 -3.04 13.02
CA GLY A 172 -14.25 -3.99 13.29
C GLY A 172 -12.87 -3.53 12.78
N ILE A 173 -12.80 -2.79 11.67
CA ILE A 173 -11.54 -2.17 11.20
C ILE A 173 -11.14 -1.04 12.13
N TYR A 174 -12.08 -0.16 12.47
CA TYR A 174 -11.87 0.93 13.41
C TYR A 174 -11.25 0.43 14.72
N ALA A 175 -11.87 -0.55 15.38
CA ALA A 175 -11.38 -1.11 16.63
C ALA A 175 -9.97 -1.71 16.48
N THR A 176 -9.69 -2.38 15.36
CA THR A 176 -8.36 -2.95 15.10
C THR A 176 -7.29 -1.86 14.91
N LEU A 177 -7.62 -0.75 14.25
CA LEU A 177 -6.68 0.36 14.03
C LEU A 177 -6.42 1.14 15.32
N VAL A 178 -7.45 1.38 16.14
CA VAL A 178 -7.32 1.99 17.47
C VAL A 178 -6.45 1.13 18.39
N ASP A 179 -6.70 -0.18 18.42
CA ASP A 179 -5.86 -1.13 19.17
C ASP A 179 -4.41 -1.10 18.68
N TRP A 180 -4.21 -1.10 17.36
CA TRP A 180 -2.87 -1.07 16.77
C TRP A 180 -2.09 0.19 17.14
N ILE A 181 -2.69 1.38 17.01
CA ILE A 181 -2.00 2.64 17.35
C ILE A 181 -1.79 2.79 18.86
N GLY A 182 -2.69 2.24 19.68
CA GLY A 182 -2.57 2.24 21.15
C GLY A 182 -1.50 1.27 21.68
N ASN A 183 -1.21 0.19 20.96
CA ASN A 183 -0.33 -0.90 21.40
C ASN A 183 0.95 -1.09 20.57
N ILE A 184 1.24 -0.19 19.61
CA ILE A 184 2.48 -0.22 18.84
C ILE A 184 3.70 -0.06 19.79
N PRO A 185 4.83 -0.76 19.55
CA PRO A 185 6.05 -0.59 20.35
C PRO A 185 6.53 0.87 20.42
N ALA A 186 6.94 1.31 21.61
CA ALA A 186 7.37 2.70 21.85
C ALA A 186 8.51 3.16 20.93
N ASP A 187 9.40 2.25 20.52
CA ASP A 187 10.50 2.52 19.58
C ASP A 187 10.01 2.92 18.18
N LEU A 188 8.77 2.54 17.82
CA LEU A 188 8.14 2.87 16.55
C LEU A 188 7.29 4.14 16.62
N HIS A 189 7.10 4.77 17.78
CA HIS A 189 6.29 5.99 17.86
C HIS A 189 6.91 7.12 17.03
N LEU A 190 6.06 7.88 16.36
CA LEU A 190 6.44 9.10 15.67
C LEU A 190 6.80 10.25 16.63
N TYR A 191 6.17 10.28 17.80
CA TYR A 191 6.32 11.32 18.81
C TYR A 191 6.66 10.72 20.17
N GLU A 192 7.34 11.50 20.99
CA GLU A 192 7.48 11.23 22.41
C GLU A 192 6.15 11.50 23.15
N THR A 193 6.03 10.98 24.37
CA THR A 193 4.89 11.29 25.24
C THR A 193 4.80 12.77 25.62
N SER A 194 5.91 13.51 25.48
CA SER A 194 5.99 14.97 25.62
C SER A 194 5.34 15.73 24.45
N GLY A 195 5.00 15.06 23.35
CA GLY A 195 4.55 15.66 22.10
C GLY A 195 5.68 16.06 21.15
N CYS A 196 6.94 15.91 21.55
CA CYS A 196 8.09 16.21 20.68
C CYS A 196 8.25 15.15 19.57
N ARG A 197 8.53 15.59 18.34
CA ARG A 197 8.82 14.71 17.20
C ARG A 197 10.11 13.92 17.45
N LYS A 198 10.05 12.59 17.36
CA LYS A 198 11.24 11.74 17.42
C LYS A 198 12.10 11.92 16.17
N GLY A 199 13.37 11.52 16.27
CA GLY A 199 14.30 11.53 15.14
C GLY A 199 13.76 10.77 13.92
N TYR A 200 13.96 11.33 12.73
CA TYR A 200 13.49 10.71 11.49
C TYR A 200 14.10 9.33 11.29
N HIS A 201 13.23 8.36 10.97
CA HIS A 201 13.60 7.01 10.57
C HIS A 201 12.67 6.56 9.44
N ARG A 202 13.21 6.43 8.23
CA ARG A 202 12.41 6.19 7.02
C ARG A 202 11.46 4.99 7.14
N PRO A 203 11.90 3.80 7.57
CA PRO A 203 10.99 2.65 7.68
C PRO A 203 9.85 2.85 8.70
N THR A 204 10.05 3.68 9.73
CA THR A 204 8.96 4.09 10.63
C THR A 204 8.00 5.04 9.92
N ALA A 205 8.50 6.01 9.15
CA ALA A 205 7.64 6.87 8.33
C ALA A 205 6.83 6.06 7.30
N GLU A 206 7.44 5.09 6.62
CA GLU A 206 6.78 4.17 5.69
C GLU A 206 5.66 3.35 6.37
N LEU A 207 5.89 2.89 7.61
CA LEU A 207 4.87 2.20 8.41
C LEU A 207 3.66 3.09 8.71
N PHE A 208 3.87 4.35 9.08
CA PHE A 208 2.77 5.28 9.34
C PHE A 208 2.08 5.74 8.05
N ILE A 209 2.81 5.86 6.94
CA ILE A 209 2.20 6.05 5.61
C ILE A 209 1.23 4.89 5.32
N GLN A 210 1.63 3.64 5.57
CA GLN A 210 0.76 2.48 5.42
C GLN A 210 -0.47 2.55 6.34
N TYR A 211 -0.31 2.99 7.60
CA TYR A 211 -1.42 3.19 8.55
C TYR A 211 -2.44 4.21 8.01
N PHE A 212 -1.99 5.40 7.62
CA PHE A 212 -2.87 6.45 7.09
C PHE A 212 -3.52 6.08 5.76
N VAL A 213 -2.80 5.38 4.88
CA VAL A 213 -3.38 4.84 3.64
C VAL A 213 -4.47 3.80 3.95
N THR A 214 -4.30 2.99 5.00
CA THR A 214 -5.33 2.04 5.43
C THR A 214 -6.60 2.77 5.90
N ILE A 215 -6.45 3.90 6.61
CA ILE A 215 -7.58 4.77 6.95
C ILE A 215 -8.23 5.32 5.67
N ILE A 216 -7.46 5.93 4.77
CA ILE A 216 -8.00 6.49 3.53
C ILE A 216 -8.82 5.45 2.77
N LEU A 217 -8.24 4.26 2.52
CA LEU A 217 -8.87 3.23 1.71
C LEU A 217 -10.10 2.61 2.40
N THR A 218 -10.19 2.64 3.73
CA THR A 218 -11.34 2.11 4.47
C THR A 218 -12.56 3.04 4.37
N TRP A 219 -12.34 4.35 4.39
CA TRP A 219 -13.42 5.34 4.52
C TRP A 219 -13.63 6.22 3.29
N ILE A 220 -12.74 6.18 2.31
CA ILE A 220 -12.97 6.92 1.06
C ILE A 220 -14.20 6.32 0.35
N PRO A 221 -15.18 7.14 -0.05
CA PRO A 221 -16.39 6.63 -0.69
C PRO A 221 -16.09 5.98 -2.03
N ARG A 222 -16.80 4.89 -2.35
CA ARG A 222 -16.88 4.41 -3.73
C ARG A 222 -17.62 5.44 -4.56
N GLN A 223 -17.04 5.81 -5.69
CA GLN A 223 -17.76 6.60 -6.67
C GLN A 223 -18.66 5.66 -7.49
N THR A 224 -19.94 5.64 -7.14
CA THR A 224 -20.98 4.85 -7.80
C THR A 224 -21.60 5.59 -8.99
N GLU A 225 -21.43 6.91 -9.05
CA GLU A 225 -22.04 7.79 -10.07
C GLU A 225 -20.94 8.45 -10.92
N LYS A 226 -21.01 8.27 -12.26
CA LYS A 226 -20.02 8.81 -13.21
C LYS A 226 -20.04 10.35 -13.30
N ASP A 227 -21.18 10.95 -12.93
CA ASP A 227 -21.52 12.36 -13.17
C ASP A 227 -21.25 13.29 -11.99
N PHE A 228 -20.78 12.79 -10.84
CA PHE A 228 -20.49 13.62 -9.68
C PHE A 228 -19.16 13.24 -9.02
N LEU A 229 -18.49 14.24 -8.42
CA LEU A 229 -17.38 13.99 -7.52
C LEU A 229 -17.91 13.54 -6.15
N PRO A 230 -17.31 12.52 -5.53
CA PRO A 230 -17.69 12.12 -4.18
C PRO A 230 -17.26 13.21 -3.19
N ALA A 231 -18.17 13.60 -2.29
CA ALA A 231 -17.77 14.27 -1.06
C ALA A 231 -16.93 13.29 -0.23
N VAL A 232 -15.92 13.79 0.50
CA VAL A 232 -15.00 12.93 1.28
C VAL A 232 -15.13 13.16 2.78
N PRO A 233 -14.95 12.13 3.62
CA PRO A 233 -14.92 12.31 5.08
C PRO A 233 -13.65 13.05 5.54
N PRO A 234 -13.72 13.88 6.59
CA PRO A 234 -12.59 14.68 7.09
C PRO A 234 -11.38 13.81 7.46
N LEU A 235 -11.60 12.63 8.06
CA LEU A 235 -10.51 11.72 8.43
C LEU A 235 -9.64 11.29 7.24
N THR A 236 -10.20 11.21 6.03
CA THR A 236 -9.43 10.82 4.84
C THR A 236 -8.54 11.97 4.35
N VAL A 237 -9.00 13.21 4.50
CA VAL A 237 -8.23 14.43 4.22
C VAL A 237 -7.09 14.57 5.23
N VAL A 238 -7.37 14.42 6.53
CA VAL A 238 -6.33 14.48 7.57
C VAL A 238 -5.29 13.38 7.41
N ALA A 239 -5.72 12.13 7.16
CA ALA A 239 -4.80 11.04 6.85
C ALA A 239 -3.93 11.34 5.62
N ALA A 240 -4.51 11.87 4.54
CA ALA A 240 -3.75 12.26 3.35
C ALA A 240 -2.77 13.40 3.62
N SER A 241 -3.14 14.35 4.47
CA SER A 241 -2.26 15.43 4.91
C SER A 241 -1.09 14.90 5.74
N CYS A 242 -1.33 13.95 6.65
CA CYS A 242 -0.27 13.27 7.40
C CYS A 242 0.69 12.50 6.47
N VAL A 243 0.16 11.81 5.46
CA VAL A 243 0.97 11.12 4.43
C VAL A 243 1.83 12.12 3.67
N ALA A 244 1.29 13.27 3.26
CA ALA A 244 2.04 14.32 2.59
C ALA A 244 3.17 14.87 3.49
N SER A 245 2.92 15.14 4.77
CA SER A 245 3.96 15.57 5.72
C SER A 245 5.11 14.55 5.83
N LEU A 246 4.79 13.26 5.94
CA LEU A 246 5.80 12.20 6.03
C LEU A 246 6.62 12.05 4.74
N TYR A 247 5.98 12.20 3.59
CA TYR A 247 6.70 12.22 2.31
C TYR A 247 7.52 13.49 2.10
N ASP A 248 7.10 14.63 2.65
CA ASP A 248 7.88 15.86 2.59
C ASP A 248 9.18 15.74 3.41
N GLU A 249 9.08 15.16 4.62
CA GLU A 249 10.25 14.80 5.44
C GLU A 249 11.22 13.89 4.67
N LEU A 250 10.68 12.93 3.93
CA LEU A 250 11.47 11.99 3.11
C LEU A 250 12.11 12.68 1.90
N ASN A 251 11.38 13.55 1.20
CA ASN A 251 11.89 14.35 0.08
C ASN A 251 13.02 15.29 0.50
N CYS A 252 12.91 15.92 1.67
CA CYS A 252 13.95 16.77 2.25
C CYS A 252 15.29 16.02 2.48
N ARG A 253 15.26 14.68 2.47
CA ARG A 253 16.43 13.81 2.64
C ARG A 253 16.82 13.08 1.35
N ASP A 254 16.19 13.42 0.23
CA ASP A 254 16.40 12.80 -1.09
C ASP A 254 16.13 11.28 -1.11
N GLU A 255 15.33 10.74 -0.21
CA GLU A 255 15.17 9.27 -0.08
C GLU A 255 14.10 8.67 -1.01
N ALA A 256 13.49 9.47 -1.90
CA ALA A 256 12.40 9.03 -2.78
C ALA A 256 12.84 7.88 -3.71
N THR A 257 14.11 7.85 -4.12
CA THR A 257 14.66 6.79 -4.98
C THR A 257 14.84 5.45 -4.27
N SER A 258 14.79 5.43 -2.95
CA SER A 258 14.88 4.22 -2.13
C SER A 258 13.53 3.53 -1.92
N LEU A 259 12.43 4.18 -2.32
CA LEU A 259 11.08 3.67 -2.14
C LEU A 259 10.81 2.49 -3.07
N LEU A 260 10.08 1.49 -2.57
CA LEU A 260 9.61 0.36 -3.36
C LEU A 260 8.36 0.71 -4.19
N PRO A 261 8.01 -0.06 -5.24
CA PRO A 261 6.93 0.30 -6.18
C PRO A 261 5.59 0.64 -5.54
N LEU A 262 5.30 0.01 -4.40
CA LEU A 262 4.06 0.16 -3.64
C LEU A 262 3.77 1.61 -3.23
N HIS A 263 4.80 2.45 -3.04
CA HIS A 263 4.61 3.85 -2.69
C HIS A 263 3.94 4.66 -3.81
N GLY A 264 3.99 4.20 -5.07
CA GLY A 264 3.20 4.77 -6.15
C GLY A 264 1.69 4.66 -5.89
N PHE A 265 1.25 3.50 -5.38
CA PHE A 265 -0.14 3.29 -4.96
C PHE A 265 -0.50 4.11 -3.72
N PHE A 266 0.40 4.19 -2.72
CA PHE A 266 0.18 5.01 -1.52
C PHE A 266 0.02 6.50 -1.84
N CYS A 267 0.86 7.03 -2.73
CA CYS A 267 0.72 8.41 -3.20
C CYS A 267 -0.61 8.62 -3.90
N LEU A 268 -1.01 7.70 -4.80
CA LEU A 268 -2.30 7.77 -5.48
C LEU A 268 -3.47 7.78 -4.49
N ALA A 269 -3.46 6.88 -3.49
CA ALA A 269 -4.48 6.82 -2.47
C ALA A 269 -4.60 8.13 -1.68
N ALA A 270 -3.47 8.71 -1.24
CA ALA A 270 -3.45 9.99 -0.53
C ALA A 270 -3.84 11.20 -1.41
N LEU A 271 -3.55 11.15 -2.71
CA LEU A 271 -3.95 12.21 -3.64
C LEU A 271 -5.46 12.29 -3.82
N LEU A 272 -6.20 11.17 -3.72
CA LEU A 272 -7.65 11.18 -3.94
C LEU A 272 -8.42 12.11 -2.98
N PRO A 273 -8.31 11.99 -1.64
CA PRO A 273 -8.98 12.93 -0.73
C PRO A 273 -8.56 14.38 -0.93
N LEU A 274 -7.27 14.63 -1.20
CA LEU A 274 -6.75 15.98 -1.43
C LEU A 274 -7.24 16.60 -2.73
N VAL A 275 -7.51 15.80 -3.76
CA VAL A 275 -8.05 16.28 -5.04
C VAL A 275 -9.56 16.51 -4.92
N PHE A 276 -10.29 15.63 -4.22
CA PHE A 276 -11.73 15.75 -4.02
C PHE A 276 -12.12 16.85 -3.04
N HIS A 277 -11.33 17.07 -1.98
CA HIS A 277 -11.56 18.17 -1.04
C HIS A 277 -11.01 19.48 -1.62
N ARG A 278 -11.85 20.50 -1.76
CA ARG A 278 -11.44 21.84 -2.24
C ARG A 278 -11.91 22.91 -1.24
N PRO A 279 -11.07 23.28 -0.27
CA PRO A 279 -11.46 24.26 0.74
C PRO A 279 -11.69 25.62 0.09
N SER A 280 -12.69 26.36 0.58
CA SER A 280 -13.01 27.72 0.10
C SER A 280 -12.02 28.77 0.62
N GLU A 281 -11.39 28.50 1.75
CA GLU A 281 -10.37 29.37 2.35
C GLU A 281 -9.05 29.32 1.56
N ALA A 282 -8.56 30.48 1.14
CA ALA A 282 -7.38 30.60 0.28
C ALA A 282 -6.10 30.00 0.92
N ALA A 283 -5.94 30.14 2.25
CA ALA A 283 -4.80 29.58 2.96
C ALA A 283 -4.80 28.04 2.93
N ARG A 284 -5.95 27.41 3.23
CA ARG A 284 -6.12 25.96 3.16
C ARG A 284 -5.99 25.42 1.74
N GLU A 285 -6.50 26.16 0.74
CA GLU A 285 -6.34 25.78 -0.66
C GLU A 285 -4.87 25.81 -1.09
N MET A 286 -4.09 26.78 -0.61
CA MET A 286 -2.65 26.83 -0.85
C MET A 286 -1.93 25.64 -0.19
N ALA A 287 -2.21 25.39 1.10
CA ALA A 287 -1.63 24.26 1.83
C ALA A 287 -1.95 22.92 1.12
N ARG A 288 -3.19 22.73 0.68
CA ARG A 288 -3.62 21.56 -0.10
C ARG A 288 -2.80 21.38 -1.38
N ARG A 289 -2.59 22.45 -2.15
CA ARG A 289 -1.77 22.41 -3.38
C ARG A 289 -0.33 22.04 -3.10
N THR A 290 0.25 22.57 -2.02
CA THR A 290 1.60 22.19 -1.58
C THR A 290 1.68 20.69 -1.30
N LYS A 291 0.72 20.14 -0.55
CA LYS A 291 0.62 18.69 -0.25
C LYS A 291 0.51 17.83 -1.51
N ILE A 292 -0.33 18.23 -2.47
CA ILE A 292 -0.40 17.58 -3.78
C ILE A 292 0.95 17.64 -4.51
N GLY A 293 1.62 18.80 -4.46
CA GLY A 293 2.95 18.99 -5.03
C GLY A 293 4.00 18.02 -4.46
N VAL A 294 4.01 17.83 -3.13
CA VAL A 294 4.90 16.86 -2.46
C VAL A 294 4.67 15.44 -2.97
N LEU A 295 3.42 14.98 -3.00
CA LEU A 295 3.07 13.62 -3.44
C LEU A 295 3.41 13.41 -4.92
N ARG A 296 3.18 14.42 -5.76
CA ARG A 296 3.60 14.39 -7.18
C ARG A 296 5.12 14.35 -7.31
N SER A 297 5.86 15.06 -6.47
CA SER A 297 7.33 15.03 -6.45
C SER A 297 7.86 13.63 -6.16
N ILE A 298 7.27 12.91 -5.19
CA ILE A 298 7.62 11.51 -4.90
C ILE A 298 7.40 10.63 -6.14
N LEU A 299 6.22 10.74 -6.76
CA LEU A 299 5.91 9.97 -7.97
C LEU A 299 6.87 10.28 -9.11
N VAL A 300 7.27 11.55 -9.30
CA VAL A 300 8.28 11.94 -10.29
C VAL A 300 9.64 11.33 -9.98
N GLY A 301 10.05 11.29 -8.71
CA GLY A 301 11.31 10.67 -8.29
C GLY A 301 11.36 9.15 -8.47
N MET A 302 10.19 8.50 -8.59
CA MET A 302 10.03 7.05 -8.71
C MET A 302 9.74 6.55 -10.14
N ARG A 303 9.30 7.44 -11.05
CA ARG A 303 8.72 7.06 -12.36
C ARG A 303 9.68 6.39 -13.34
N ASP A 304 10.99 6.61 -13.17
CA ASP A 304 12.03 5.99 -14.01
C ASP A 304 12.20 4.50 -13.70
N ARG A 305 11.86 4.08 -12.48
CA ARG A 305 12.00 2.70 -11.97
C ARG A 305 10.68 1.95 -12.00
N TYR A 306 9.57 2.66 -11.80
CA TYR A 306 8.27 2.04 -11.55
C TYR A 306 7.20 2.65 -12.44
N GLY A 307 6.67 1.83 -13.37
CA GLY A 307 5.57 2.22 -14.25
C GLY A 307 4.30 2.61 -13.50
N ASP A 308 4.08 2.07 -12.29
CA ASP A 308 2.96 2.46 -11.44
C ASP A 308 3.00 3.93 -11.02
N ALA A 309 4.19 4.51 -10.87
CA ALA A 309 4.33 5.93 -10.51
C ALA A 309 4.01 6.83 -11.71
N ASP A 310 4.46 6.47 -12.92
CA ASP A 310 4.10 7.18 -14.16
C ASP A 310 2.59 7.10 -14.43
N MET A 311 2.01 5.90 -14.25
CA MET A 311 0.56 5.71 -14.34
C MET A 311 -0.20 6.57 -13.34
N ALA A 312 0.25 6.63 -12.07
CA ALA A 312 -0.38 7.46 -11.05
C ALA A 312 -0.37 8.94 -11.47
N LEU A 313 0.77 9.48 -11.93
CA LEU A 313 0.88 10.86 -12.41
C LEU A 313 -0.13 11.18 -13.51
N ARG A 314 -0.21 10.34 -14.57
CA ARG A 314 -1.16 10.54 -15.67
C ARG A 314 -2.61 10.53 -15.19
N LYS A 315 -2.95 9.64 -14.25
CA LYS A 315 -4.29 9.53 -13.68
C LYS A 315 -4.67 10.77 -12.88
N ILE A 316 -3.76 11.29 -12.08
CA ILE A 316 -3.99 12.52 -11.30
C ILE A 316 -4.15 13.72 -12.24
N ASP A 317 -3.34 13.82 -13.30
CA ASP A 317 -3.48 14.88 -14.30
C ASP A 317 -4.85 14.87 -15.01
N ALA A 318 -5.37 13.68 -15.30
CA ALA A 318 -6.70 13.52 -15.86
C ALA A 318 -7.79 13.89 -14.83
N LEU A 319 -7.61 13.47 -13.57
CA LEU A 319 -8.56 13.75 -12.50
C LEU A 319 -8.62 15.24 -12.15
N ASP A 320 -7.48 15.94 -12.06
CA ASP A 320 -7.42 17.38 -11.79
C ASP A 320 -8.21 18.18 -12.84
N LYS A 321 -8.09 17.80 -14.11
CA LYS A 321 -8.87 18.41 -15.22
C LYS A 321 -10.37 18.16 -15.06
N LYS A 322 -10.75 16.92 -14.71
CA LYS A 322 -12.17 16.56 -14.50
C LYS A 322 -12.75 17.30 -13.29
N VAL A 323 -12.01 17.37 -12.18
CA VAL A 323 -12.44 17.99 -10.93
C VAL A 323 -12.61 19.51 -11.06
N ALA A 324 -11.83 20.15 -11.93
CA ALA A 324 -11.99 21.57 -12.24
C ALA A 324 -13.38 21.92 -12.82
N LEU A 325 -14.11 20.94 -13.35
CA LEU A 325 -15.43 21.12 -13.97
C LEU A 325 -16.61 21.00 -12.99
N TYR A 326 -16.37 20.52 -11.77
CA TYR A 326 -17.42 20.26 -10.78
C TYR A 326 -17.44 21.31 -9.67
N GLU A 327 -18.63 21.51 -9.08
CA GLU A 327 -18.80 22.36 -7.91
C GLU A 327 -18.14 21.77 -6.66
N ILE A 328 -17.70 22.67 -5.77
CA ILE A 328 -17.12 22.32 -4.48
C ILE A 328 -18.22 21.68 -3.61
N ARG A 329 -17.91 20.54 -2.99
CA ARG A 329 -18.77 19.87 -2.02
C ARG A 329 -18.18 19.99 -0.62
N ASP A 330 -19.07 20.12 0.36
CA ASP A 330 -18.71 20.04 1.76
C ASP A 330 -18.24 18.62 2.13
N LEU A 331 -17.44 18.55 3.19
CA LEU A 331 -16.99 17.29 3.76
C LEU A 331 -18.19 16.47 4.27
N LEU A 332 -18.09 15.15 4.18
CA LEU A 332 -19.09 14.26 4.75
C LEU A 332 -19.05 14.31 6.28
N SER A 333 -20.21 14.17 6.92
CA SER A 333 -20.28 13.92 8.36
C SER A 333 -19.74 12.53 8.67
N LEU A 334 -19.04 12.41 9.80
CA LEU A 334 -18.63 11.12 10.33
C LEU A 334 -19.77 10.48 11.13
N PRO A 335 -19.90 9.14 11.11
CA PRO A 335 -20.76 8.44 12.07
C PRO A 335 -20.36 8.77 13.51
N GLU A 336 -21.35 8.99 14.38
CA GLU A 336 -21.13 9.41 15.79
C GLU A 336 -20.30 8.41 16.62
N TRP A 337 -20.30 7.13 16.24
CA TRP A 337 -19.55 6.09 16.94
C TRP A 337 -18.04 6.12 16.65
N ILE A 338 -17.59 6.88 15.65
CA ILE A 338 -16.16 7.02 15.34
C ILE A 338 -15.59 8.12 16.22
N ASP A 339 -14.82 7.73 17.24
CA ASP A 339 -13.92 8.67 17.92
C ASP A 339 -12.63 8.81 17.09
N HIS A 340 -12.53 9.91 16.35
CA HIS A 340 -11.36 10.22 15.52
C HIS A 340 -10.13 10.57 16.35
N SER A 341 -10.26 10.97 17.61
CA SER A 341 -9.10 11.27 18.46
C SER A 341 -8.28 10.01 18.76
N LEU A 342 -8.93 8.85 18.78
CA LEU A 342 -8.28 7.55 18.98
C LEU A 342 -7.56 7.05 17.72
N LEU A 343 -8.00 7.45 16.53
CA LEU A 343 -7.31 7.13 15.27
C LEU A 343 -6.15 8.09 14.98
N PHE A 344 -6.22 9.31 15.49
CA PHE A 344 -5.23 10.36 15.29
C PHE A 344 -4.69 10.89 16.62
N PRO A 345 -4.02 10.06 17.45
CA PRO A 345 -3.42 10.48 18.71
C PRO A 345 -2.09 11.22 18.49
N PHE A 346 -2.09 12.21 17.59
CA PHE A 346 -0.92 12.98 17.19
C PHE A 346 -1.06 14.46 17.58
N PRO A 347 0.06 15.18 17.77
CA PRO A 347 0.03 16.63 17.94
C PRO A 347 -0.61 17.34 16.75
N GLU A 348 -1.16 18.55 16.98
CA GLU A 348 -1.78 19.35 15.91
C GLU A 348 -0.76 19.73 14.83
N GLU A 349 0.52 19.83 15.21
CA GLU A 349 1.64 20.14 14.33
C GLU A 349 1.99 18.99 13.37
N MET A 350 1.39 17.81 13.51
CA MET A 350 1.60 16.69 12.58
C MET A 350 1.22 17.06 11.14
N CYS A 351 0.11 17.80 10.98
CA CYS A 351 -0.27 18.37 9.71
C CYS A 351 -1.31 19.49 9.84
N ASP A 352 -1.34 20.39 8.86
CA ASP A 352 -2.22 21.58 8.85
C ASP A 352 -3.72 21.29 8.94
N ASP A 353 -4.17 20.08 8.55
CA ASP A 353 -5.58 19.72 8.50
C ASP A 353 -6.07 19.01 9.79
N MET A 354 -5.24 18.87 10.83
CA MET A 354 -5.64 18.21 12.09
C MET A 354 -6.87 18.85 12.74
N ASP A 355 -7.09 20.15 12.50
CA ASP A 355 -8.23 20.91 13.00
C ASP A 355 -9.59 20.51 12.38
N LEU A 356 -9.58 19.80 11.24
CA LEU A 356 -10.78 19.19 10.65
C LEU A 356 -11.36 18.07 11.53
N LEU A 357 -10.61 17.60 12.52
CA LEU A 357 -10.98 16.57 13.48
C LEU A 357 -11.03 17.17 14.90
N PRO A 358 -12.05 17.99 15.22
CA PRO A 358 -12.11 18.71 16.49
C PRO A 358 -12.11 17.74 17.67
N ARG A 359 -11.25 17.96 18.67
CA ARG A 359 -11.14 17.10 19.85
C ARG A 359 -12.44 17.11 20.65
N THR A 360 -13.09 15.96 20.77
CA THR A 360 -14.27 15.79 21.62
C THR A 360 -13.84 15.61 23.07
N ASN A 361 -14.15 16.57 23.95
CA ASN A 361 -13.88 16.49 25.40
C ASN A 361 -14.86 15.58 26.16
N THR A 362 -15.60 14.70 25.48
CA THR A 362 -16.63 13.85 26.10
C THR A 362 -16.10 12.42 26.32
N PRO A 363 -16.07 11.92 27.58
CA PRO A 363 -15.70 10.53 27.84
C PRO A 363 -16.81 9.61 27.32
N HIS A 364 -16.51 8.78 26.32
CA HIS A 364 -17.43 7.76 25.84
C HIS A 364 -17.17 6.42 26.52
N MET A 365 -18.27 5.81 26.95
CA MET A 365 -18.38 4.54 27.64
C MET A 365 -18.06 3.40 26.65
N GLU A 366 -17.19 2.47 27.04
CA GLU A 366 -16.86 1.27 26.27
C GLU A 366 -18.12 0.40 26.08
N GLU A 367 -18.65 0.33 24.86
CA GLU A 367 -19.56 -0.74 24.47
C GLU A 367 -18.77 -1.86 23.79
N HIS A 368 -18.79 -3.03 24.43
CA HIS A 368 -18.25 -4.26 23.88
C HIS A 368 -18.97 -4.62 22.57
N ILE A 369 -18.23 -4.62 21.46
CA ILE A 369 -18.71 -5.14 20.18
C ILE A 369 -18.38 -6.64 20.11
N GLU A 370 -19.43 -7.47 20.15
CA GLU A 370 -19.34 -8.93 19.96
C GLU A 370 -18.84 -9.32 18.56
N SER A 371 -18.19 -10.48 18.50
CA SER A 371 -17.39 -10.91 17.36
C SER A 371 -18.12 -11.72 16.29
N PHE A 372 -17.59 -11.60 15.07
CA PHE A 372 -17.59 -12.51 13.91
C PHE A 372 -18.90 -12.78 13.16
N GLY A 373 -18.96 -12.25 11.94
CA GLY A 373 -19.71 -12.82 10.82
C GLY A 373 -18.76 -13.50 9.83
N ASN A 374 -19.12 -14.69 9.35
CA ASN A 374 -18.35 -15.45 8.37
C ASN A 374 -18.29 -14.72 7.00
N LEU A 375 -17.10 -14.65 6.41
CA LEU A 375 -16.91 -14.17 5.04
C LEU A 375 -17.37 -15.24 4.05
N VAL A 376 -18.41 -14.96 3.27
CA VAL A 376 -18.81 -15.73 2.08
C VAL A 376 -18.21 -15.11 0.80
N ASP A 377 -18.00 -15.98 -0.20
CA ASP A 377 -17.32 -15.90 -1.49
C ASP A 377 -17.15 -14.53 -2.18
N LEU A 378 -15.97 -14.32 -2.76
CA LEU A 378 -15.67 -13.24 -3.73
C LEU A 378 -15.49 -13.82 -5.14
N PRO A 379 -16.01 -13.14 -6.18
CA PRO A 379 -15.49 -13.26 -7.55
C PRO A 379 -14.06 -12.70 -7.64
N LEU A 380 -13.21 -13.36 -8.42
CA LEU A 380 -11.76 -13.10 -8.55
C LEU A 380 -11.38 -11.85 -9.39
N ASP A 381 -12.34 -11.05 -9.84
CA ASP A 381 -12.15 -10.11 -10.96
C ASP A 381 -12.09 -8.61 -10.60
N TYR A 382 -11.89 -8.23 -9.33
CA TYR A 382 -11.87 -6.80 -8.95
C TYR A 382 -10.49 -6.32 -8.49
N SER A 383 -9.99 -5.26 -9.12
CA SER A 383 -8.92 -4.43 -8.58
C SER A 383 -9.53 -3.33 -7.71
N LEU A 384 -8.97 -3.00 -6.55
CA LEU A 384 -9.33 -1.79 -5.79
C LEU A 384 -9.07 -0.53 -6.63
N LEU A 385 -8.25 -0.62 -7.68
CA LEU A 385 -8.15 0.47 -8.64
C LEU A 385 -9.52 0.74 -9.30
N ASP A 386 -10.31 -0.30 -9.59
CA ASP A 386 -11.64 -0.20 -10.21
C ASP A 386 -12.67 0.37 -9.21
N LEU A 387 -12.37 0.25 -7.91
CA LEU A 387 -13.17 0.77 -6.82
C LEU A 387 -13.15 2.28 -6.64
N PHE A 388 -12.07 2.91 -7.07
CA PHE A 388 -11.93 4.37 -7.09
C PHE A 388 -12.46 4.97 -8.41
N ALA A 389 -13.35 4.23 -9.10
CA ALA A 389 -14.18 4.67 -10.22
C ALA A 389 -13.48 5.21 -11.46
N PHE A 390 -12.29 4.67 -11.73
CA PHE A 390 -11.75 4.72 -13.07
C PHE A 390 -11.99 3.36 -13.69
N ASP A 391 -13.04 3.29 -14.50
CA ASP A 391 -13.12 2.30 -15.56
C ASP A 391 -11.86 2.46 -16.42
N PHE A 392 -10.82 1.66 -16.15
CA PHE A 392 -9.53 1.79 -16.85
C PHE A 392 -9.60 1.40 -18.32
N SER A 393 -10.77 0.94 -18.79
CA SER A 393 -11.11 0.72 -20.19
C SER A 393 -11.07 2.01 -21.02
N ASP A 394 -11.26 3.18 -20.40
CA ASP A 394 -11.47 4.45 -21.10
C ASP A 394 -10.21 5.33 -21.26
N LEU A 395 -9.01 4.83 -20.93
CA LEU A 395 -7.77 5.54 -21.26
C LEU A 395 -7.37 5.25 -22.71
N PRO A 396 -7.47 6.22 -23.65
CA PRO A 396 -6.92 6.03 -24.98
C PRO A 396 -5.39 6.03 -24.88
N GLY A 397 -4.75 4.95 -25.31
CA GLY A 397 -3.29 4.93 -25.52
C GLY A 397 -2.47 3.90 -24.75
N LEU A 398 -2.95 2.66 -24.66
CA LEU A 398 -2.04 1.51 -24.59
C LEU A 398 -2.27 0.64 -25.84
N SER A 399 -2.01 1.21 -27.02
CA SER A 399 -1.80 0.38 -28.20
C SER A 399 -0.49 -0.38 -28.01
N GLU A 400 -0.48 -1.65 -28.38
CA GLU A 400 0.72 -2.51 -28.45
C GLU A 400 1.85 -1.93 -29.33
N SER A 401 1.61 -0.80 -30.01
CA SER A 401 2.52 -0.14 -30.94
C SER A 401 3.74 0.53 -30.29
N ASP A 402 3.76 0.77 -28.99
CA ASP A 402 4.94 1.36 -28.30
C ASP A 402 5.94 0.30 -27.81
N MET A 403 5.64 -1.00 -27.99
CA MET A 403 6.63 -2.09 -27.87
C MET A 403 7.18 -2.47 -29.24
N ASN A 404 7.84 -1.54 -29.92
CA ASN A 404 8.58 -1.89 -31.13
C ASN A 404 9.92 -2.53 -30.74
N ILE A 405 9.87 -3.82 -30.38
CA ILE A 405 11.01 -4.72 -30.57
C ILE A 405 10.75 -5.38 -31.92
N ASP A 406 11.54 -4.99 -32.92
CA ASP A 406 11.62 -5.66 -34.21
C ASP A 406 11.85 -7.17 -34.00
N THR A 407 10.80 -7.98 -34.11
CA THR A 407 10.91 -9.41 -34.38
C THR A 407 10.00 -9.76 -35.52
N ASN A 408 10.51 -9.52 -36.72
CA ASN A 408 10.02 -10.12 -37.95
C ASN A 408 10.41 -11.61 -37.92
N LEU A 409 9.55 -12.45 -37.35
CA LEU A 409 9.64 -13.90 -37.47
C LEU A 409 8.27 -14.39 -37.95
N GLY A 410 8.20 -14.60 -39.26
CA GLY A 410 7.07 -15.26 -39.92
C GLY A 410 6.88 -16.66 -39.35
N PHE A 411 5.63 -16.96 -39.01
CA PHE A 411 5.21 -18.32 -38.69
C PHE A 411 5.24 -19.17 -39.94
N MET A 412 5.96 -20.29 -39.85
CA MET A 412 5.79 -21.47 -40.69
C MET A 412 5.60 -22.68 -39.78
#